data_AF-A0A9P0LPN0-F1
#
_entry.id   AF-A0A9P0LPN0-F1
#
_cell.length_a   1.000
_cell.length_b   1.000
_cell.length_c   1.000
_cell.angle_alpha   90.00
_cell.angle_beta   90.00
_cell.angle_gamma   90.00
#
_symmetry.space_group_name_H-M   'P 1'
#
loop_
_entity.id
_entity.type
_entity.pdbx_description
1 polymer ?
#
loop_
_entity_poly.entity_id
_entity_poly.type
_entity_poly.pdbx_seq_one_letter_code
_entity_poly.pdbx_strand_id
1 'polypeptide(L)'
;MHNTNKNSCERKVFSERDKLLLISLVDSYKHILENKKTDATNVEKKNGAWKEITDLYNANDVCPRTDKQLRKLWENLKQRNEKKFNSNWRWTTSEK
;
A
#
# COMPACT_ATOMS: atom_id res chain seq x y z
N MET A 1 -0.01 3.25 -32.03
CA MET A 1 0.58 4.37 -31.28
C MET A 1 -0.08 4.45 -29.91
N HIS A 2 0.61 4.04 -28.84
CA HIS A 2 0.27 4.47 -27.47
C HIS A 2 1.57 4.88 -26.80
N ASN A 3 1.95 6.13 -27.04
CA ASN A 3 3.07 6.79 -26.37
C ASN A 3 2.56 7.27 -25.00
N THR A 4 2.93 6.57 -23.93
CA THR A 4 2.75 7.05 -22.55
C THR A 4 4.12 7.36 -21.96
N ASN A 5 4.77 8.38 -22.51
CA ASN A 5 5.85 9.05 -21.81
C ASN A 5 5.23 10.03 -20.81
N LYS A 6 5.22 9.65 -19.52
CA LYS A 6 5.22 10.57 -18.36
C LYS A 6 5.46 9.79 -17.06
N ASN A 7 6.69 9.95 -16.57
CA ASN A 7 7.04 10.32 -15.19
C ASN A 7 8.09 9.41 -14.52
N SER A 8 9.28 9.98 -14.46
CA SER A 8 10.52 9.53 -13.81
C SER A 8 10.27 8.90 -12.43
N CYS A 9 10.41 7.57 -12.35
CA CYS A 9 10.90 6.81 -11.18
C CYS A 9 10.82 5.26 -11.32
N GLU A 10 10.55 4.74 -12.53
CA GLU A 10 10.12 3.34 -12.78
C GLU A 10 11.02 2.24 -12.21
N ARG A 11 12.29 2.53 -11.87
CA ARG A 11 13.23 1.55 -11.33
C ARG A 11 13.70 1.80 -9.89
N LYS A 12 13.13 2.77 -9.16
CA LYS A 12 13.48 2.94 -7.74
C LYS A 12 12.92 1.76 -6.93
N VAL A 13 13.80 1.01 -6.29
CA VAL A 13 13.43 -0.06 -5.34
C VAL A 13 12.74 0.58 -4.14
N PHE A 14 11.64 -0.03 -3.68
CA PHE A 14 10.99 0.40 -2.43
C PHE A 14 11.92 0.13 -1.25
N SER A 15 12.37 1.22 -0.62
CA SER A 15 13.17 1.19 0.59
C SER A 15 12.36 0.69 1.78
N GLU A 16 13.03 0.44 2.92
CA GLU A 16 12.31 0.03 4.13
C GLU A 16 11.38 1.15 4.64
N ARG A 17 11.81 2.41 4.55
CA ARG A 17 10.97 3.58 4.84
C ARG A 17 9.71 3.60 3.99
N ASP A 18 9.84 3.32 2.68
CA ASP A 18 8.72 3.30 1.75
C ASP A 18 7.67 2.24 2.15
N LYS A 19 8.14 1.06 2.58
CA LYS A 19 7.26 -0.01 3.04
C LYS A 19 6.57 0.37 4.36
N LEU A 20 7.32 0.94 5.31
CA LEU A 20 6.78 1.37 6.61
C LEU A 20 5.72 2.47 6.44
N LEU A 21 5.98 3.44 5.56
CA LEU A 21 5.00 4.48 5.22
C LEU A 21 3.73 3.85 4.65
N LEU A 22 3.85 2.94 3.67
CA LEU A 22 2.69 2.26 3.10
C LEU A 22 1.92 1.47 4.16
N ILE A 23 2.61 0.76 5.05
CA ILE A 23 1.97 -0.01 6.14
C ILE A 23 1.19 0.92 7.07
N SER A 24 1.78 2.04 7.50
CA SER A 24 1.12 3.00 8.39
C SER A 24 -0.13 3.62 7.76
N LEU A 25 -0.05 3.97 6.47
CA LEU A 25 -1.21 4.46 5.72
C LEU A 25 -2.29 3.38 5.64
N VAL A 26 -1.95 2.18 5.20
CA VAL A 26 -2.91 1.06 5.08
C VAL A 26 -3.57 0.72 6.42
N ASP A 27 -2.82 0.76 7.53
CA ASP A 27 -3.36 0.50 8.87
C ASP A 27 -4.43 1.53 9.28
N SER A 28 -4.23 2.80 8.91
CA SER A 28 -5.22 3.87 9.13
C SER A 28 -6.54 3.62 8.38
N TYR A 29 -6.48 2.97 7.21
CA TYR A 29 -7.64 2.60 6.39
C TYR A 29 -8.08 1.14 6.58
N LYS A 30 -7.51 0.40 7.54
CA LYS A 30 -7.76 -1.03 7.75
C LYS A 30 -9.24 -1.36 7.90
N HIS A 31 -9.99 -0.51 8.61
CA HIS A 31 -11.43 -0.65 8.80
C HIS A 31 -12.24 -0.65 7.49
N ILE A 32 -11.73 -0.01 6.43
CA ILE A 32 -12.32 0.00 5.09
C ILE A 32 -11.79 -1.17 4.27
N LEU A 33 -10.48 -1.40 4.31
CA LEU A 33 -9.78 -2.38 3.47
C LEU A 33 -10.05 -3.83 3.87
N GLU A 34 -10.11 -4.12 5.18
CA GLU A 34 -10.39 -5.46 5.72
C GLU A 34 -11.88 -5.74 5.92
N ASN A 35 -12.75 -4.81 5.52
CA ASN A 35 -14.17 -5.07 5.52
C ASN A 35 -14.49 -6.25 4.58
N LYS A 36 -15.00 -7.35 5.13
CA LYS A 36 -15.29 -8.58 4.38
C LYS A 36 -16.47 -8.45 3.40
N LYS A 37 -17.23 -7.35 3.46
CA LYS A 37 -18.34 -7.09 2.54
C LYS A 37 -17.83 -6.82 1.13
N THR A 38 -18.55 -7.39 0.16
CA THR A 38 -18.22 -7.33 -1.28
C THR A 38 -19.23 -6.53 -2.10
N ASP A 39 -20.16 -5.82 -1.44
CA ASP A 39 -21.13 -4.96 -2.11
C ASP A 39 -20.43 -3.90 -2.97
N ALA A 40 -21.05 -3.48 -4.08
CA ALA A 40 -20.50 -2.46 -4.99
C ALA A 40 -20.04 -1.19 -4.25
N THR A 41 -20.82 -0.74 -3.26
CA THR A 41 -20.49 0.37 -2.36
C THR A 41 -19.20 0.15 -1.56
N ASN A 42 -18.95 -1.08 -1.10
CA ASN A 42 -17.74 -1.40 -0.35
C ASN A 42 -16.52 -1.53 -1.28
N VAL A 43 -16.72 -2.01 -2.51
CA VAL A 43 -15.67 -2.00 -3.55
C VAL A 43 -15.25 -0.56 -3.88
N GLU A 44 -16.22 0.33 -4.06
CA GLU A 44 -15.95 1.75 -4.33
C GLU A 44 -15.23 2.43 -3.15
N LYS A 45 -15.66 2.19 -1.91
CA LYS A 45 -14.97 2.69 -0.71
C LYS A 45 -13.53 2.21 -0.60
N LYS A 46 -13.26 0.93 -0.90
CA LYS A 46 -11.89 0.39 -0.93
C LYS A 46 -11.06 1.06 -2.01
N ASN A 47 -11.64 1.30 -3.19
CA ASN A 47 -10.95 2.01 -4.27
C ASN A 47 -10.64 3.47 -3.89
N GLY A 48 -11.58 4.16 -3.25
CA GLY A 48 -11.38 5.49 -2.67
C GLY A 48 -10.24 5.51 -1.65
N ALA A 49 -10.25 4.58 -0.69
CA ALA A 49 -9.19 4.46 0.30
C ALA A 49 -7.80 4.26 -0.33
N TRP A 50 -7.69 3.41 -1.36
CA TRP A 50 -6.43 3.23 -2.09
C TRP A 50 -5.99 4.47 -2.84
N LYS A 51 -6.93 5.27 -3.37
CA LYS A 51 -6.61 6.54 -4.01
C LYS A 51 -6.05 7.52 -2.98
N GLU A 52 -6.70 7.67 -1.83
CA GLU A 52 -6.20 8.53 -0.75
C GLU A 52 -4.82 8.08 -0.23
N ILE A 53 -4.62 6.77 -0.03
CA ILE A 53 -3.31 6.22 0.34
C ILE A 53 -2.25 6.59 -0.71
N THR A 54 -2.60 6.53 -1.99
CA THR A 54 -1.68 6.88 -3.09
C THR A 54 -1.32 8.35 -3.06
N ASP A 55 -2.31 9.22 -2.84
CA ASP A 55 -2.11 10.67 -2.76
C ASP A 55 -1.25 11.03 -1.54
N LEU A 56 -1.53 10.45 -0.37
CA LEU A 56 -0.75 10.65 0.86
C LEU A 56 0.68 10.10 0.73
N TYR A 57 0.84 8.94 0.10
CA TYR A 57 2.15 8.35 -0.15
C TYR A 57 2.98 9.25 -1.07
N ASN A 58 2.39 9.70 -2.17
CA ASN A 58 3.06 10.56 -3.15
C ASN A 58 3.35 11.96 -2.61
N ALA A 59 2.58 12.45 -1.64
CA ALA A 59 2.91 13.68 -0.92
C ALA A 59 4.13 13.53 0.00
N ASN A 60 4.47 12.30 0.39
CA ASN A 60 5.58 11.98 1.31
C ASN A 60 6.81 11.38 0.62
N ASP A 61 6.73 11.02 -0.67
CA ASP A 61 7.85 10.51 -1.46
C ASP A 61 8.22 11.49 -2.58
N VAL A 62 9.50 11.50 -2.95
CA VAL A 62 10.03 12.31 -4.07
C VAL A 62 9.63 11.71 -5.43
N CYS A 63 9.07 10.50 -5.41
CA CYS A 63 8.92 9.60 -6.51
C CYS A 63 7.46 9.13 -6.59
N PRO A 64 6.63 9.75 -7.44
CA PRO A 64 5.22 9.40 -7.52
C PRO A 64 5.01 7.94 -7.94
N ARG A 65 4.11 7.25 -7.23
CA ARG A 65 3.68 5.88 -7.47
C ARG A 65 2.22 5.82 -7.84
N THR A 66 1.86 4.84 -8.64
CA THR A 66 0.46 4.55 -8.96
C THR A 66 -0.16 3.68 -7.89
N ASP A 67 -1.49 3.75 -7.76
CA ASP A 67 -2.27 2.89 -6.89
C ASP A 67 -1.99 1.40 -7.14
N LYS A 68 -1.82 1.01 -8.41
CA LYS A 68 -1.47 -0.35 -8.82
C LYS A 68 -0.11 -0.80 -8.26
N GLN A 69 0.89 0.08 -8.27
CA GLN A 69 2.21 -0.22 -7.72
C GLN A 69 2.16 -0.40 -6.20
N LEU A 70 1.45 0.48 -5.49
CA LEU A 70 1.29 0.41 -4.03
C LEU A 70 0.49 -0.81 -3.61
N ARG A 71 -0.60 -1.13 -4.32
CA ARG A 71 -1.36 -2.38 -4.11
C ARG A 71 -0.47 -3.60 -4.30
N LYS A 72 0.34 -3.65 -5.37
CA LYS A 72 1.27 -4.77 -5.59
C LYS A 72 2.32 -4.87 -4.49
N LEU A 73 2.87 -3.74 -4.02
CA LEU A 73 3.79 -3.73 -2.89
C LEU A 73 3.13 -4.28 -1.63
N TRP A 74 1.91 -3.85 -1.32
CA TRP A 74 1.13 -4.36 -0.19
C TRP A 74 0.87 -5.87 -0.27
N GLU A 75 0.46 -6.37 -1.44
CA GLU A 75 0.30 -7.82 -1.65
C GLU A 75 1.60 -8.58 -1.40
N ASN A 76 2.73 -8.07 -1.91
CA ASN A 76 4.04 -8.68 -1.68
C ASN A 76 4.45 -8.64 -0.19
N LEU A 77 4.12 -7.56 0.52
CA LEU A 77 4.37 -7.44 1.96
C LEU A 77 3.52 -8.44 2.76
N LYS A 78 2.25 -8.61 2.40
CA LYS A 78 1.38 -9.62 3.01
C LYS A 78 1.91 -11.03 2.80
N GLN A 79 2.26 -11.40 1.56
CA GLN A 79 2.79 -12.72 1.22
C GLN A 79 4.12 -13.03 1.94
N ARG A 80 5.05 -12.06 1.98
CA ARG A 80 6.33 -12.23 2.69
C ARG A 80 6.14 -12.37 4.21
N ASN A 81 5.09 -11.78 4.75
CA ASN A 81 4.76 -11.80 6.18
C ASN A 81 3.62 -12.79 6.51
N GLU A 82 3.23 -13.66 5.59
CA GLU A 82 2.06 -14.54 5.71
C GLU A 82 2.20 -15.56 6.86
N LYS A 83 3.45 -15.97 7.16
CA LYS A 83 3.79 -16.77 8.37
C LYS A 83 3.54 -16.02 9.69
N LYS A 84 3.48 -14.68 9.66
CA LYS A 84 3.23 -13.78 10.80
C LYS A 84 1.82 -13.17 10.80
N PHE A 85 1.07 -13.32 9.71
CA PHE A 85 -0.26 -12.72 9.52
C PHE A 85 -1.35 -13.51 10.27
N ASN A 86 -1.18 -14.82 10.42
CA ASN A 86 -2.16 -15.70 11.07
C ASN A 86 -2.05 -15.73 12.62
N SER A 87 -1.05 -15.07 13.19
CA SER A 87 -0.78 -14.99 14.63
C SER A 87 -0.66 -13.52 15.06
N ASN A 88 -1.80 -12.94 15.46
CA ASN A 88 -1.96 -11.71 16.23
C ASN A 88 -0.84 -10.65 16.07
N TRP A 89 -1.05 -9.74 15.12
CA TRP A 89 -0.15 -8.66 14.74
C TRP A 89 0.35 -7.79 15.92
N ARG A 90 1.63 -7.92 16.28
CA ARG A 90 2.43 -6.88 16.96
C ARG A 90 3.74 -6.72 16.20
N TRP A 91 3.95 -5.57 15.56
CA TRP A 91 5.32 -5.17 15.24
C TRP A 91 5.99 -4.75 16.55
N THR A 92 6.91 -5.56 17.05
CA THR A 92 7.97 -5.06 17.90
C THR A 92 9.14 -4.70 16.99
N THR A 93 9.53 -3.43 16.97
CA THR A 93 10.84 -2.99 16.49
C THR A 93 11.88 -3.96 17.04
N SER A 94 12.49 -4.76 16.16
CA SER A 94 13.61 -5.62 16.56
C SER A 94 14.84 -4.74 16.68
N GLU A 95 14.93 -4.00 17.77
CA GLU A 95 16.24 -3.61 18.29
C GLU A 95 16.78 -4.81 19.08
N LYS A 96 17.73 -5.50 18.45
CA LYS A 96 18.97 -6.10 18.97
C LYS A 96 19.37 -7.32 18.14
#